data_AF-X0TC60-F1
#
_entry.id   AF-X0TC60-F1
#
_cell.length_a   1.000
_cell.length_b   1.000
_cell.length_c   1.000
_cell.angle_alpha   90.00
_cell.angle_beta   90.00
_cell.angle_gamma   90.00
#
_symmetry.space_group_name_H-M   'P 1'
#
loop_
_entity.id
_entity.type
_entity.pdbx_description
1 polymer ?
#
loop_
_entity_poly.entity_id
_entity_poly.type
_entity_poly.pdbx_seq_one_letter_code
_entity_poly.pdbx_strand_id
1 'polypeptide(L)'
;GIIRIGAEVQAGDILVGKITPKGETELTAEEKLLRAIFGEKAREVKDTSLRVPHGERGKVIDVKVFSRDSHDELPPGVNRMVRVCIGQRRKVTEGDKMAGRHGNKGVIARILPAEDMPYLADGMPVDIILNPIGVPSRMNIGQVLETHLGWAAKILGFRALSPVFDGGNPLTIEDALARTWIAEQADAVLPRPNGDKNEAGENLDMEKVSQWLAQRGYDSQAVFDDLQPGQGKRACLELWLEQQGKRKVRGLPEHELEARAEKILLKGGPVAPIFGKQILYDGRTGEPFDQPITVGYIYMMKLIHLVEDKIHARSTGPYSLITQQPLGGKAQFGGQRFGEMEVWALEAYGAAHVLQEILTVKSDDVVGRVKTYESIVKG
;
A
#
# COMPACT_ATOMS: atom_id res chain seq x y z
N GLY A 1 -39.91 -3.03 3.42
CA GLY A 1 -38.80 -2.69 2.50
C GLY A 1 -37.53 -2.42 3.26
N ILE A 2 -36.92 -3.43 3.88
CA ILE A 2 -35.55 -3.34 4.40
C ILE A 2 -34.76 -4.41 3.65
N ILE A 3 -33.54 -4.09 3.25
CA ILE A 3 -32.65 -5.02 2.54
C ILE A 3 -32.37 -6.26 3.38
N ARG A 4 -32.18 -7.41 2.72
CA ARG A 4 -31.90 -8.69 3.40
C ARG A 4 -30.41 -8.82 3.73
N ILE A 5 -30.10 -9.42 4.89
CA ILE A 5 -28.73 -9.80 5.24
C ILE A 5 -28.24 -10.81 4.19
N GLY A 6 -27.00 -10.61 3.74
CA GLY A 6 -26.37 -11.39 2.69
C GLY A 6 -26.58 -10.85 1.27
N ALA A 7 -27.41 -9.83 1.07
CA ALA A 7 -27.54 -9.18 -0.23
C ALA A 7 -26.26 -8.43 -0.60
N GLU A 8 -25.85 -8.56 -1.87
CA GLU A 8 -24.85 -7.66 -2.46
C GLU A 8 -25.54 -6.37 -2.90
N VAL A 9 -24.92 -5.24 -2.58
CA VAL A 9 -25.44 -3.91 -2.88
C VAL A 9 -24.38 -3.03 -3.51
N GLN A 10 -24.83 -2.19 -4.44
CA GLN A 10 -24.03 -1.20 -5.16
C GLN A 10 -24.62 0.20 -4.98
N ALA A 11 -23.86 1.22 -5.37
CA ALA A 11 -24.28 2.62 -5.30
C ALA A 11 -25.67 2.83 -5.93
N GLY A 12 -26.58 3.46 -5.19
CA GLY A 12 -27.96 3.74 -5.63
C GLY A 12 -29.01 2.70 -5.22
N ASP A 13 -28.60 1.50 -4.81
CA ASP A 13 -29.51 0.46 -4.32
C ASP A 13 -30.23 0.89 -3.05
N ILE A 14 -31.49 0.47 -2.91
CA ILE A 14 -32.32 0.83 -1.75
C ILE A 14 -31.98 -0.09 -0.57
N LEU A 15 -31.48 0.50 0.50
CA LEU A 15 -31.23 -0.19 1.78
C LEU A 15 -32.48 -0.24 2.64
N VAL A 16 -33.19 0.89 2.74
CA VAL A 16 -34.42 1.01 3.54
C VAL A 16 -35.42 1.87 2.80
N GLY A 17 -36.53 1.24 2.39
CA GLY A 17 -37.70 1.88 1.84
C GLY A 17 -38.34 2.84 2.84
N LYS A 18 -38.44 4.11 2.48
CA LYS A 18 -39.12 5.15 3.28
C LYS A 18 -39.96 6.04 2.38
N ILE A 19 -41.18 6.33 2.82
CA ILE A 19 -42.07 7.27 2.16
C ILE A 19 -42.36 8.44 3.12
N THR A 20 -42.40 9.64 2.57
CA THR A 20 -42.79 10.85 3.30
C THR A 20 -43.97 11.50 2.57
N PRO A 21 -45.02 11.94 3.27
CA PRO A 21 -46.08 12.71 2.62
C PRO A 21 -45.48 13.95 1.95
N LYS A 22 -45.93 14.25 0.73
CA LYS A 22 -45.61 15.53 0.08
C LYS A 22 -46.35 16.62 0.85
N GLY A 23 -45.67 17.74 1.13
CA GLY A 23 -46.34 18.91 1.69
C GLY A 23 -47.43 19.43 0.75
N GLU A 24 -48.38 20.20 1.28
CA GLU A 24 -49.39 20.93 0.50
C GLU A 24 -48.69 21.89 -0.47
N THR A 25 -48.43 21.41 -1.67
CA THR A 25 -47.90 22.20 -2.77
C THR A 25 -48.87 21.98 -3.92
N GLU A 26 -49.53 23.06 -4.33
CA GLU A 26 -50.40 23.01 -5.50
C GLU A 26 -49.58 22.59 -6.71
N LEU A 27 -50.06 21.57 -7.42
CA LEU A 27 -49.43 21.11 -8.66
C LEU A 27 -49.44 22.23 -9.70
N THR A 28 -48.35 22.39 -10.43
CA THR A 28 -48.29 23.34 -11.55
C THR A 28 -49.28 22.94 -12.66
N ALA A 29 -49.67 23.89 -13.51
CA ALA A 29 -50.56 23.62 -14.63
C ALA A 29 -50.00 22.53 -15.58
N GLU A 30 -48.68 22.51 -15.75
CA GLU A 30 -47.94 21.53 -16.57
C GLU A 30 -48.02 20.12 -15.97
N GLU A 31 -47.78 19.98 -14.66
CA GLU A 31 -47.90 18.69 -13.97
C GLU A 31 -49.34 18.16 -13.98
N LYS A 32 -50.33 19.06 -13.83
CA LYS A 32 -51.76 18.71 -13.94
C LYS A 32 -52.10 18.18 -15.34
N LEU A 33 -51.61 18.84 -16.39
CA LEU A 33 -51.83 18.43 -17.78
C LEU A 33 -51.17 17.08 -18.07
N LEU A 34 -49.91 16.89 -17.69
CA LEU A 34 -49.20 15.61 -17.87
C LEU A 34 -49.96 14.46 -17.21
N ARG A 35 -50.45 14.65 -15.99
CA ARG A 35 -51.25 13.62 -15.29
C ARG A 35 -52.58 13.33 -15.98
N ALA A 36 -53.24 14.36 -16.52
CA ALA A 36 -54.47 14.18 -17.28
C ALA A 36 -54.25 13.36 -18.57
N ILE A 37 -53.12 13.56 -19.25
CA ILE A 37 -52.74 12.83 -20.47
C ILE A 37 -52.38 11.36 -20.15
N PHE A 38 -51.55 11.12 -19.13
CA PHE A 38 -51.05 9.77 -18.82
C PHE A 38 -51.93 8.96 -17.86
N GLY A 39 -53.03 9.54 -17.38
CA GLY A 39 -53.93 8.87 -16.42
C GLY A 39 -53.30 8.56 -15.07
N GLU A 40 -52.17 9.20 -14.75
CA GLU A 40 -51.45 8.97 -13.50
C GLU A 40 -52.15 9.66 -12.33
N LYS A 41 -52.66 8.88 -11.38
CA LYS A 41 -53.21 9.41 -10.12
C LYS A 41 -52.11 10.12 -9.33
N ALA A 42 -52.45 11.28 -8.75
CA ALA A 42 -51.55 12.02 -7.88
C ALA A 42 -51.06 11.13 -6.71
N ARG A 43 -49.77 10.80 -6.68
CA ARG A 43 -49.16 10.16 -5.51
C ARG A 43 -48.92 11.22 -4.44
N GLU A 44 -49.62 11.10 -3.32
CA GLU A 44 -49.52 11.98 -2.14
C GLU A 44 -48.21 11.81 -1.35
N VAL A 45 -47.39 10.82 -1.73
CA VAL A 45 -46.14 10.49 -1.04
C VAL A 45 -44.92 10.62 -1.96
N LYS A 46 -43.78 10.97 -1.36
CA LYS A 46 -42.46 11.02 -1.99
C LYS A 46 -41.59 9.89 -1.44
N ASP A 47 -40.84 9.23 -2.33
CA ASP A 47 -39.78 8.29 -1.94
C ASP A 47 -38.63 9.05 -1.27
N THR A 48 -38.37 8.72 0.00
CA THR A 48 -37.26 9.24 0.83
C THR A 48 -36.40 8.10 1.37
N SER A 49 -36.35 6.99 0.63
CA SER A 49 -35.62 5.79 0.99
C SER A 49 -34.12 6.03 1.18
N LEU A 50 -33.54 5.30 2.13
CA LEU A 50 -32.09 5.24 2.30
C LEU A 50 -31.50 4.41 1.16
N ARG A 51 -30.55 4.99 0.43
CA ARG A 51 -29.83 4.35 -0.66
C ARG A 51 -28.34 4.23 -0.33
N VAL A 52 -27.66 3.27 -0.94
CA VAL A 52 -26.20 3.15 -0.83
C VAL A 52 -25.56 4.41 -1.41
N PRO A 53 -24.68 5.10 -0.66
CA PRO A 53 -23.97 6.26 -1.16
C PRO A 53 -23.13 5.95 -2.40
N HIS A 54 -22.83 6.98 -3.19
CA HIS A 54 -21.96 6.83 -4.35
C HIS A 54 -20.55 6.42 -3.92
N GLY A 55 -19.97 5.47 -4.66
CA GLY A 55 -18.63 4.93 -4.40
C GLY A 55 -18.58 3.81 -3.35
N GLU A 56 -19.67 3.55 -2.63
CA GLU A 56 -19.75 2.46 -1.67
C GLU A 56 -20.39 1.21 -2.29
N ARG A 57 -19.94 0.04 -1.86
CA ARG A 57 -20.45 -1.27 -2.28
C ARG A 57 -20.10 -2.32 -1.24
N GLY A 58 -20.83 -3.42 -1.24
CA GLY A 58 -20.46 -4.57 -0.44
C GLY A 58 -21.62 -5.51 -0.17
N LYS A 59 -21.48 -6.30 0.87
CA LYS A 59 -22.48 -7.28 1.30
C LYS A 59 -23.11 -6.81 2.59
N VAL A 60 -24.44 -6.86 2.68
CA VAL A 60 -25.14 -6.57 3.93
C VAL A 60 -24.79 -7.65 4.95
N ILE A 61 -24.15 -7.26 6.05
CA ILE A 61 -23.70 -8.20 7.10
C ILE A 61 -24.65 -8.22 8.29
N ASP A 62 -25.33 -7.11 8.56
CA ASP A 62 -26.21 -6.98 9.71
C ASP A 62 -27.26 -5.89 9.46
N VAL A 63 -28.44 -6.07 10.07
CA VAL A 63 -29.55 -5.11 10.03
C VAL A 63 -30.16 -5.05 11.41
N LYS A 64 -30.02 -3.89 12.07
CA LYS A 64 -30.61 -3.64 13.39
C LYS A 64 -31.80 -2.69 13.25
N VAL A 65 -32.92 -3.09 13.83
CA VAL A 65 -34.13 -2.30 13.86
C VAL A 65 -34.43 -1.94 15.31
N PHE A 66 -34.57 -0.65 15.58
CA PHE A 66 -34.96 -0.11 16.88
C PHE A 66 -36.34 0.52 16.76
N SER A 67 -37.20 0.30 17.74
CA SER A 67 -38.57 0.84 17.78
C SER A 67 -38.98 1.22 19.19
N ARG A 68 -39.81 2.27 19.31
CA ARG A 68 -40.37 2.68 20.60
C ARG A 68 -41.20 1.57 21.26
N ASP A 69 -41.90 0.76 20.46
CA ASP A 69 -42.69 -0.39 20.95
C ASP A 69 -41.81 -1.45 21.62
N SER A 70 -40.55 -1.56 21.20
CA SER A 70 -39.56 -2.47 21.75
C SER A 70 -38.83 -1.88 22.97
N HIS A 71 -39.28 -0.72 23.47
CA HIS A 71 -38.66 0.02 24.59
C HIS A 71 -37.22 0.48 24.32
N ASP A 72 -36.86 0.69 23.05
CA ASP A 72 -35.57 1.26 22.68
C ASP A 72 -35.56 2.79 22.90
N GLU A 73 -34.44 3.31 23.44
CA GLU A 73 -34.22 4.76 23.52
C GLU A 73 -33.98 5.36 22.13
N LEU A 74 -34.96 6.12 21.64
CA LEU A 74 -34.91 6.79 20.35
C LEU A 74 -34.97 8.31 20.50
N PRO A 75 -34.29 9.07 19.62
CA PRO A 75 -34.41 10.53 19.61
C PRO A 75 -35.87 11.02 19.54
N PRO A 76 -36.17 12.21 20.08
CA PRO A 76 -37.50 12.81 19.97
C PRO A 76 -37.98 12.88 18.51
N GLY A 77 -39.23 12.52 18.26
CA GLY A 77 -39.81 12.52 16.90
C GLY A 77 -39.41 11.33 16.01
N VAL A 78 -38.56 10.41 16.47
CA VAL A 78 -38.20 9.18 15.75
C VAL A 78 -39.03 8.00 16.28
N ASN A 79 -39.86 7.42 15.42
CA ASN A 79 -40.68 6.24 15.75
C ASN A 79 -39.91 4.92 15.60
N ARG A 80 -39.07 4.82 14.56
CA ARG A 80 -38.29 3.64 14.21
C ARG A 80 -36.95 4.04 13.61
N MET A 81 -35.87 3.42 14.04
CA MET A 81 -34.53 3.59 13.48
C MET A 81 -34.06 2.27 12.89
N VAL A 82 -33.50 2.31 11.67
CA VAL A 82 -32.93 1.13 11.02
C VAL A 82 -31.46 1.41 10.73
N ARG A 83 -30.57 0.54 11.21
CA ARG A 83 -29.14 0.56 10.90
C ARG A 83 -28.81 -0.64 10.03
N VAL A 84 -28.17 -0.38 8.89
CA VAL A 84 -27.71 -1.43 7.96
C VAL A 84 -26.20 -1.39 7.92
N CYS A 85 -25.56 -2.51 8.24
CA CYS A 85 -24.11 -2.67 8.20
C CYS A 85 -23.73 -3.34 6.88
N ILE A 86 -22.79 -2.75 6.16
CA ILE A 86 -22.27 -3.27 4.89
C ILE A 86 -20.80 -3.64 5.12
N GLY A 87 -20.45 -4.89 4.82
CA GLY A 87 -19.08 -5.38 4.83
C GLY A 87 -18.49 -5.37 3.42
N GLN A 88 -17.25 -4.88 3.30
CA GLN A 88 -16.52 -4.83 2.04
C GLN A 88 -15.12 -5.40 2.24
N ARG A 89 -14.67 -6.27 1.33
CA ARG A 89 -13.27 -6.71 1.25
C ARG A 89 -12.53 -5.83 0.26
N ARG A 90 -11.58 -5.02 0.74
CA ARG A 90 -10.78 -4.12 -0.10
C ARG A 90 -9.40 -4.75 -0.35
N LYS A 91 -9.14 -5.13 -1.61
CA LYS A 91 -7.80 -5.54 -2.06
C LYS A 91 -6.90 -4.31 -2.17
N VAL A 92 -5.59 -4.53 -2.31
CA VAL A 92 -4.64 -3.47 -2.61
C VAL A 92 -4.83 -3.05 -4.07
N THR A 93 -4.91 -1.74 -4.31
CA THR A 93 -5.05 -1.17 -5.66
C THR A 93 -4.04 -0.05 -5.88
N GLU A 94 -3.79 0.28 -7.15
CA GLU A 94 -3.04 1.48 -7.51
C GLU A 94 -3.68 2.72 -6.88
N GLY A 95 -2.86 3.63 -6.36
CA GLY A 95 -3.32 4.78 -5.59
C GLY A 95 -3.42 4.56 -4.06
N ASP A 96 -3.42 3.32 -3.58
CA ASP A 96 -3.37 3.04 -2.14
C ASP A 96 -2.00 3.40 -1.55
N LYS A 97 -2.00 3.85 -0.29
CA LYS A 97 -0.78 4.23 0.41
C LYS A 97 -0.23 3.09 1.27
N MET A 98 1.06 2.80 1.08
CA MET A 98 1.83 1.83 1.86
C MET A 98 2.94 2.53 2.65
N ALA A 99 3.40 1.91 3.74
CA ALA A 99 4.50 2.43 4.53
C ALA A 99 5.31 1.32 5.19
N GLY A 100 6.63 1.49 5.23
CA GLY A 100 7.49 0.73 6.13
C GLY A 100 7.54 1.37 7.53
N ARG A 101 8.18 0.67 8.48
CA ARG A 101 8.33 1.15 9.87
C ARG A 101 9.32 2.32 9.98
N HIS A 102 10.22 2.46 9.02
CA HIS A 102 11.28 3.48 8.98
C HIS A 102 10.84 4.81 8.36
N GLY A 103 9.53 5.07 8.28
CA GLY A 103 8.98 6.33 7.76
C GLY A 103 8.99 6.45 6.23
N ASN A 104 9.47 5.44 5.51
CA ASN A 104 9.32 5.33 4.06
C ASN A 104 7.83 5.13 3.73
N LYS A 105 7.24 6.11 3.04
CA LYS A 105 5.82 6.11 2.67
C LYS A 105 5.71 6.31 1.17
N GLY A 106 4.87 5.51 0.52
CA GLY A 106 4.68 5.55 -0.92
C GLY A 106 3.24 5.28 -1.29
N VAL A 107 2.87 5.73 -2.49
CA VAL A 107 1.63 5.33 -3.15
C VAL A 107 1.97 4.25 -4.16
N ILE A 108 1.14 3.23 -4.27
CA ILE A 108 1.31 2.18 -5.29
C ILE A 108 1.06 2.81 -6.65
N ALA A 109 2.12 2.93 -7.44
CA ALA A 109 2.05 3.54 -8.77
C ALA A 109 1.58 2.56 -9.84
N ARG A 110 1.98 1.28 -9.73
CA ARG A 110 1.62 0.23 -10.68
C ARG A 110 1.64 -1.14 -10.02
N ILE A 111 0.74 -2.02 -10.42
CA ILE A 111 0.77 -3.45 -10.09
C ILE A 111 1.16 -4.22 -11.35
N LEU A 112 2.33 -4.84 -11.34
CA LEU A 112 2.83 -5.61 -12.48
C LEU A 112 2.46 -7.11 -12.35
N PRO A 113 2.28 -7.83 -13.47
CA PRO A 113 2.29 -9.28 -13.48
C PRO A 113 3.61 -9.83 -12.94
N ALA A 114 3.60 -11.05 -12.40
CA ALA A 114 4.79 -11.63 -11.76
C ALA A 114 5.92 -11.90 -12.77
N GLU A 115 5.56 -12.23 -14.01
CA GLU A 115 6.48 -12.45 -15.14
C GLU A 115 7.25 -11.19 -15.56
N ASP A 116 6.70 -10.01 -15.29
CA ASP A 116 7.31 -8.72 -15.61
C ASP A 116 8.23 -8.20 -14.48
N MET A 117 8.18 -8.83 -13.31
CA MET A 117 8.94 -8.41 -12.15
C MET A 117 10.39 -8.90 -12.24
N PRO A 118 11.37 -8.11 -11.75
CA PRO A 118 12.73 -8.59 -11.58
C PRO A 118 12.77 -9.87 -10.76
N TYR A 119 13.61 -10.82 -11.17
CA TYR A 119 13.72 -12.12 -10.52
C TYR A 119 15.17 -12.47 -10.20
N LEU A 120 15.33 -13.33 -9.19
CA LEU A 120 16.61 -13.85 -8.72
C LEU A 120 17.10 -15.02 -9.61
N ALA A 121 18.35 -15.43 -9.44
CA ALA A 121 18.93 -16.53 -10.23
C ALA A 121 18.18 -17.88 -10.06
N ASP A 122 17.44 -18.06 -8.97
CA ASP A 122 16.59 -19.22 -8.69
C ASP A 122 15.20 -19.13 -9.36
N GLY A 123 14.91 -18.04 -10.09
CA GLY A 123 13.63 -17.78 -10.73
C GLY A 123 12.59 -17.09 -9.84
N MET A 124 12.90 -16.80 -8.58
CA MET A 124 11.95 -16.16 -7.67
C MET A 124 11.78 -14.66 -8.01
N PRO A 125 10.58 -14.18 -8.36
CA PRO A 125 10.32 -12.77 -8.60
C PRO A 125 10.26 -11.97 -7.28
N VAL A 126 10.64 -10.70 -7.33
CA VAL A 126 10.51 -9.78 -6.19
C VAL A 126 9.06 -9.27 -6.05
N ASP A 127 8.62 -9.01 -4.82
CA ASP A 127 7.25 -8.55 -4.54
C ASP A 127 7.07 -7.02 -4.69
N ILE A 128 8.07 -6.23 -4.25
CA ILE A 128 8.00 -4.77 -4.18
C ILE A 128 9.35 -4.17 -4.59
N ILE A 129 9.31 -3.16 -5.45
CA ILE A 129 10.48 -2.38 -5.85
C ILE A 129 10.42 -1.02 -5.15
N LEU A 130 11.38 -0.74 -4.26
CA LEU A 130 11.52 0.53 -3.56
C LEU A 130 12.63 1.38 -4.18
N ASN A 131 12.32 2.63 -4.52
CA ASN A 131 13.30 3.53 -5.11
C ASN A 131 14.39 3.93 -4.07
N PRO A 132 15.68 3.70 -4.35
CA PRO A 132 16.77 3.98 -3.42
C PRO A 132 17.00 5.48 -3.16
N ILE A 133 16.61 6.38 -4.07
CA ILE A 133 16.84 7.83 -3.96
C ILE A 133 16.22 8.42 -2.67
N GLY A 134 15.16 7.77 -2.17
CA GLY A 134 14.46 8.19 -0.97
C GLY A 134 15.19 7.91 0.35
N VAL A 135 16.27 7.13 0.35
CA VAL A 135 17.00 6.72 1.56
C VAL A 135 18.08 7.73 1.96
N PRO A 136 19.01 8.16 1.07
CA PRO A 136 20.07 9.10 1.47
C PRO A 136 19.54 10.44 1.96
N SER A 137 18.52 10.98 1.27
CA SER A 137 17.92 12.29 1.60
C SER A 137 17.16 12.30 2.93
N ARG A 138 16.69 11.14 3.40
CA ARG A 138 15.88 11.00 4.63
C ARG A 138 16.64 10.40 5.80
N MET A 139 17.88 9.96 5.58
CA MET A 139 18.77 9.36 6.59
C MET A 139 18.13 8.19 7.37
N ASN A 140 17.20 7.46 6.76
CA ASN A 140 16.50 6.33 7.37
C ASN A 140 17.14 5.00 6.95
N ILE A 141 18.43 4.84 7.24
CA ILE A 141 19.25 3.67 6.85
C ILE A 141 18.77 2.36 7.47
N GLY A 142 18.03 2.42 8.59
CA GLY A 142 17.47 1.25 9.26
C GLY A 142 16.62 0.36 8.34
N GLN A 143 15.99 0.92 7.30
CA GLN A 143 15.23 0.11 6.33
C GLN A 143 16.13 -0.83 5.50
N VAL A 144 17.37 -0.40 5.22
CA VAL A 144 18.36 -1.20 4.49
C VAL A 144 18.88 -2.31 5.41
N LEU A 145 19.17 -1.95 6.66
CA LEU A 145 19.58 -2.91 7.70
C LEU A 145 18.50 -3.98 7.94
N GLU A 146 17.23 -3.57 8.02
CA GLU A 146 16.08 -4.49 8.10
C GLU A 146 16.04 -5.43 6.88
N THR A 147 16.23 -4.88 5.68
CA THR A 147 16.19 -5.65 4.43
C THR A 147 17.28 -6.73 4.42
N HIS A 148 18.52 -6.39 4.81
CA HIS A 148 19.64 -7.33 4.90
C HIS A 148 19.42 -8.41 5.96
N LEU A 149 19.02 -8.02 7.18
CA LEU A 149 18.76 -8.99 8.25
C LEU A 149 17.57 -9.89 7.91
N GLY A 150 16.54 -9.34 7.26
CA GLY A 150 15.37 -10.08 6.80
C GLY A 150 15.72 -11.15 5.76
N TRP A 151 16.71 -10.89 4.90
CA TRP A 151 17.23 -11.90 3.95
C TRP A 151 17.81 -13.11 4.68
N ALA A 152 18.76 -12.87 5.59
CA ALA A 152 19.38 -13.93 6.38
C ALA A 152 18.34 -14.69 7.24
N ALA A 153 17.44 -13.96 7.89
CA ALA A 153 16.37 -14.52 8.70
C ALA A 153 15.45 -15.47 7.92
N LYS A 154 15.12 -15.12 6.68
CA LYS A 154 14.27 -15.96 5.83
C LYS A 154 14.96 -17.26 5.43
N ILE A 155 16.22 -17.18 5.00
CA ILE A 155 16.94 -18.35 4.48
C ILE A 155 17.29 -19.30 5.61
N LEU A 156 17.89 -18.79 6.70
CA LEU A 156 18.28 -19.59 7.86
C LEU A 156 17.08 -20.03 8.72
N GLY A 157 15.93 -19.36 8.58
CA GLY A 157 14.70 -19.74 9.27
C GLY A 157 14.67 -19.31 10.73
N PHE A 158 15.12 -18.09 11.03
CA PHE A 158 15.01 -17.50 12.37
C PHE A 158 14.16 -16.22 12.34
N ARG A 159 13.73 -15.76 13.52
CA ARG A 159 13.07 -14.46 13.69
C ARG A 159 14.01 -13.50 14.43
N ALA A 160 14.39 -12.43 13.75
CA ALA A 160 15.19 -11.38 14.37
C ALA A 160 14.36 -10.56 15.37
N LEU A 161 14.79 -10.55 16.63
CA LEU A 161 14.30 -9.65 17.67
C LEU A 161 15.41 -8.65 17.97
N SER A 162 15.27 -7.42 17.50
CA SER A 162 16.22 -6.34 17.73
C SER A 162 15.61 -5.30 18.68
N PRO A 163 16.00 -5.28 19.97
CA PRO A 163 15.64 -4.22 20.90
C PRO A 163 16.03 -2.84 20.37
N VAL A 164 15.33 -1.81 20.85
CA VAL A 164 15.64 -0.42 20.48
C VAL A 164 16.94 -0.02 21.18
N PHE A 165 17.92 0.49 20.44
CA PHE A 165 19.25 0.94 20.90
C PHE A 165 20.20 -0.13 21.46
N ASP A 166 19.70 -1.31 21.81
CA ASP A 166 20.49 -2.46 22.29
C ASP A 166 20.33 -3.69 21.37
N GLY A 167 20.13 -3.40 20.08
CA GLY A 167 19.88 -4.39 19.04
C GLY A 167 21.12 -4.78 18.23
N GLY A 168 20.89 -5.49 17.13
CA GLY A 168 21.96 -5.96 16.24
C GLY A 168 22.81 -4.81 15.69
N ASN A 169 24.13 -4.92 15.83
CA ASN A 169 25.12 -4.06 15.21
C ASN A 169 25.21 -4.38 13.69
N PRO A 170 25.48 -3.41 12.80
CA PRO A 170 25.86 -3.69 11.41
C PRO A 170 26.74 -4.94 11.22
N LEU A 171 27.74 -5.15 12.10
CA LEU A 171 28.62 -6.32 12.06
C LEU A 171 27.85 -7.65 12.21
N THR A 172 26.87 -7.71 13.12
CA THR A 172 26.04 -8.91 13.33
C THR A 172 25.14 -9.21 12.13
N ILE A 173 24.72 -8.18 11.39
CA ILE A 173 23.92 -8.34 10.17
C ILE A 173 24.82 -8.86 9.03
N GLU A 174 26.03 -8.34 8.91
CA GLU A 174 27.04 -8.84 7.97
C GLU A 174 27.42 -10.30 8.27
N ASP A 175 27.56 -10.67 9.55
CA ASP A 175 27.74 -12.06 9.97
C ASP A 175 26.55 -12.94 9.57
N ALA A 176 25.32 -12.46 9.76
CA ALA A 176 24.13 -13.21 9.37
C ALA A 176 24.07 -13.45 7.85
N LEU A 177 24.42 -12.44 7.04
CA LEU A 177 24.55 -12.58 5.58
C LEU A 177 25.67 -13.56 5.21
N ALA A 178 26.82 -13.48 5.89
CA ALA A 178 27.94 -14.39 5.70
C ALA A 178 27.58 -15.86 6.03
N ARG A 179 26.91 -16.09 7.16
CA ARG A 179 26.41 -17.42 7.58
C ARG A 179 25.41 -17.99 6.57
N THR A 180 24.55 -17.13 6.03
CA THR A 180 23.60 -17.50 4.97
C THR A 180 24.33 -18.03 3.74
N TRP A 181 25.34 -17.30 3.27
CA TRP A 181 26.14 -17.74 2.12
C TRP A 181 26.93 -19.02 2.40
N ILE A 182 27.51 -19.17 3.60
CA ILE A 182 28.19 -20.41 4.01
C ILE A 182 27.21 -21.59 3.95
N ALA A 183 25.99 -21.43 4.46
CA ALA A 183 24.96 -22.45 4.43
C ALA A 183 24.57 -22.85 3.00
N GLU A 184 24.45 -21.87 2.09
CA GLU A 184 24.20 -22.12 0.67
C GLU A 184 25.37 -22.87 -0.01
N GLN A 185 26.62 -22.47 0.25
CA GLN A 185 27.79 -23.15 -0.31
C GLN A 185 28.00 -24.57 0.25
N ALA A 186 27.48 -24.85 1.44
CA ALA A 186 27.52 -26.15 2.06
C ALA A 186 26.34 -27.06 1.66
N ASP A 187 25.40 -26.58 0.83
CA ASP A 187 24.15 -27.29 0.49
C ASP A 187 23.39 -27.76 1.76
N ALA A 188 23.35 -26.86 2.74
CA ALA A 188 22.83 -27.12 4.09
C ALA A 188 21.54 -26.34 4.41
N VAL A 189 21.03 -25.57 3.44
CA VAL A 189 19.74 -24.87 3.56
C VAL A 189 18.62 -25.86 3.27
N LEU A 190 17.76 -26.08 4.27
CA LEU A 190 16.63 -27.01 4.18
C LEU A 190 15.38 -26.28 3.64
N PRO A 191 14.60 -26.91 2.74
CA PRO A 191 13.38 -26.30 2.18
C PRO A 191 12.22 -26.22 3.19
N ARG A 192 12.32 -26.96 4.31
CA ARG A 192 11.35 -26.94 5.41
C ARG A 192 12.10 -26.94 6.75
N PRO A 193 11.50 -26.40 7.82
CA PRO A 193 12.08 -26.44 9.15
C PRO A 193 12.36 -27.89 9.58
N ASN A 194 13.55 -28.15 10.11
CA ASN A 194 13.92 -29.49 10.59
C ASN A 194 13.24 -29.85 11.92
N GLY A 195 12.53 -28.90 12.55
CA GLY A 195 11.93 -29.08 13.89
C GLY A 195 12.94 -28.98 15.04
N ASP A 196 14.23 -29.01 14.73
CA ASP A 196 15.32 -28.73 15.66
C ASP A 196 15.37 -27.25 15.99
N LYS A 197 15.33 -26.94 17.29
CA LYS A 197 15.54 -25.57 17.79
C LYS A 197 17.04 -25.26 17.80
N ASN A 198 17.63 -25.16 16.62
CA ASN A 198 19.00 -24.69 16.48
C ASN A 198 19.02 -23.17 16.71
N GLU A 199 19.94 -22.68 17.54
CA GLU A 199 20.11 -21.24 17.80
C GLU A 199 20.41 -20.46 16.50
N ALA A 200 21.07 -21.11 15.53
CA ALA A 200 21.38 -20.55 14.22
C ALA A 200 20.20 -20.45 13.24
N GLY A 201 19.09 -21.17 13.49
CA GLY A 201 17.89 -21.16 12.65
C GLY A 201 17.32 -22.54 12.31
N GLU A 202 16.01 -22.60 12.06
CA GLU A 202 15.26 -23.86 11.89
C GLU A 202 15.44 -24.50 10.50
N ASN A 203 15.95 -23.76 9.52
CA ASN A 203 16.13 -24.23 8.13
C ASN A 203 17.59 -24.65 7.85
N LEU A 204 18.38 -24.93 8.89
CA LEU A 204 19.82 -25.17 8.75
C LEU A 204 20.23 -26.57 9.21
N ASP A 205 20.91 -27.30 8.33
CA ASP A 205 21.61 -28.54 8.66
C ASP A 205 23.01 -28.23 9.20
N MET A 206 23.12 -28.14 10.53
CA MET A 206 24.37 -27.80 11.21
C MET A 206 25.46 -28.86 11.05
N GLU A 207 25.12 -30.13 10.83
CA GLU A 207 26.12 -31.18 10.64
C GLU A 207 26.85 -30.98 9.33
N LYS A 208 26.12 -30.73 8.24
CA LYS A 208 26.71 -30.43 6.92
C LYS A 208 27.58 -29.19 6.95
N VAL A 209 27.10 -28.11 7.56
CA VAL A 209 27.87 -26.86 7.68
C VAL A 209 29.16 -27.10 8.46
N SER A 210 29.08 -27.83 9.57
CA SER A 210 30.23 -28.11 10.42
C SER A 210 31.28 -28.94 9.69
N GLN A 211 30.86 -29.96 8.94
CA GLN A 211 31.77 -30.75 8.09
C GLN A 211 32.42 -29.89 7.00
N TRP A 212 31.65 -29.02 6.34
CA TRP A 212 32.14 -28.16 5.27
C TRP A 212 33.16 -27.11 5.76
N LEU A 213 32.91 -26.53 6.95
CA LEU A 213 33.83 -25.58 7.59
C LEU A 213 35.09 -26.27 8.13
N ALA A 214 34.95 -27.44 8.75
CA ALA A 214 36.08 -28.21 9.28
C ALA A 214 37.08 -28.59 8.18
N GLN A 215 36.59 -29.01 7.00
CA GLN A 215 37.43 -29.28 5.83
C GLN A 215 38.26 -28.07 5.37
N ARG A 216 37.80 -26.85 5.69
CA ARG A 216 38.44 -25.58 5.30
C ARG A 216 39.23 -24.94 6.44
N GLY A 217 39.24 -25.55 7.62
CA GLY A 217 39.99 -25.10 8.79
C GLY A 217 39.30 -24.00 9.61
N TYR A 218 37.97 -23.90 9.54
CA TYR A 218 37.17 -23.00 10.38
C TYR A 218 36.38 -23.79 11.40
N ASP A 219 36.24 -23.23 12.61
CA ASP A 219 35.38 -23.77 13.65
C ASP A 219 33.94 -23.29 13.43
N SER A 220 33.00 -24.22 13.32
CA SER A 220 31.58 -23.91 13.12
C SER A 220 30.96 -23.25 14.34
N GLN A 221 31.43 -23.57 15.56
CA GLN A 221 30.92 -22.95 16.78
C GLN A 221 31.29 -21.47 16.78
N ALA A 222 32.55 -21.11 16.54
CA ALA A 222 32.97 -19.72 16.46
C ALA A 222 32.26 -18.91 15.34
N VAL A 223 31.95 -19.52 14.20
CA VAL A 223 31.30 -18.84 13.05
C VAL A 223 29.81 -18.56 13.31
N PHE A 224 29.12 -19.47 13.99
CA PHE A 224 27.67 -19.39 14.25
C PHE A 224 27.31 -18.90 15.66
N ASP A 225 28.30 -18.63 16.52
CA ASP A 225 28.12 -18.04 17.84
C ASP A 225 27.83 -16.53 17.75
N ASP A 226 26.69 -16.11 18.28
CA ASP A 226 26.29 -14.69 18.34
C ASP A 226 27.10 -13.89 19.36
N LEU A 227 27.77 -14.54 20.30
CA LEU A 227 28.66 -13.88 21.27
C LEU A 227 30.01 -13.48 20.66
N GLN A 228 30.34 -13.97 19.45
CA GLN A 228 31.58 -13.69 18.76
C GLN A 228 31.34 -13.00 17.40
N PRO A 229 30.90 -11.73 17.42
CA PRO A 229 30.65 -10.99 16.19
C PRO A 229 31.94 -10.77 15.38
N GLY A 230 31.82 -10.84 14.07
CA GLY A 230 32.88 -10.68 13.07
C GLY A 230 33.50 -11.99 12.58
N GLN A 231 33.34 -13.10 13.31
CA GLN A 231 33.91 -14.39 12.91
C GLN A 231 33.26 -14.94 11.65
N GLY A 232 31.94 -14.81 11.52
CA GLY A 232 31.19 -15.25 10.35
C GLY A 232 31.58 -14.47 9.11
N LYS A 233 31.60 -13.14 9.21
CA LYS A 233 32.05 -12.22 8.18
C LYS A 233 33.47 -12.52 7.72
N ARG A 234 34.40 -12.71 8.67
CA ARG A 234 35.80 -13.02 8.35
C ARG A 234 35.92 -14.33 7.58
N ALA A 235 35.31 -15.41 8.09
CA ALA A 235 35.35 -16.72 7.44
C ALA A 235 34.75 -16.66 6.03
N CYS A 236 33.61 -15.99 5.87
CA CYS A 236 32.98 -15.79 4.57
C CYS A 236 33.85 -15.01 3.60
N LEU A 237 34.45 -13.89 4.02
CA LEU A 237 35.30 -13.08 3.13
C LEU A 237 36.56 -13.83 2.71
N GLU A 238 37.21 -14.53 3.63
CA GLU A 238 38.41 -15.32 3.33
C GLU A 238 38.09 -16.42 2.31
N LEU A 239 37.02 -17.20 2.55
CA LEU A 239 36.58 -18.27 1.66
C LEU A 239 36.09 -17.77 0.30
N TRP A 240 35.35 -16.67 0.29
CA TRP A 240 34.85 -16.06 -0.94
C TRP A 240 36.00 -15.53 -1.81
N LEU A 241 36.98 -14.83 -1.21
CA LEU A 241 38.16 -14.35 -1.94
C LEU A 241 39.04 -15.50 -2.47
N GLU A 242 39.14 -16.60 -1.72
CA GLU A 242 39.78 -17.84 -2.19
C GLU A 242 39.05 -18.43 -3.41
N GLN A 243 37.71 -18.44 -3.41
CA GLN A 243 36.89 -18.85 -4.56
C GLN A 243 37.11 -17.95 -5.79
N GLN A 244 37.37 -16.65 -5.58
CA GLN A 244 37.75 -15.71 -6.64
C GLN A 244 39.23 -15.82 -7.09
N GLY A 245 39.96 -16.84 -6.63
CA GLY A 245 41.33 -17.11 -7.03
C GLY A 245 42.38 -16.20 -6.38
N LYS A 246 42.03 -15.46 -5.31
CA LYS A 246 43.00 -14.64 -4.57
C LYS A 246 43.82 -15.53 -3.63
N ARG A 247 45.15 -15.33 -3.64
CA ARG A 247 46.10 -16.04 -2.77
C ARG A 247 46.49 -15.16 -1.58
N LYS A 248 46.91 -15.79 -0.47
CA LYS A 248 47.31 -15.11 0.79
C LYS A 248 46.19 -14.19 1.31
N VAL A 249 45.05 -14.81 1.59
CA VAL A 249 43.87 -14.12 2.13
C VAL A 249 43.77 -14.30 3.65
N ARG A 250 44.05 -15.53 4.12
CA ARG A 250 44.03 -15.89 5.54
C ARG A 250 45.02 -15.07 6.36
N GLY A 251 44.54 -14.56 7.50
CA GLY A 251 45.36 -13.79 8.45
C GLY A 251 45.51 -12.30 8.13
N LEU A 252 44.91 -11.80 7.05
CA LEU A 252 44.85 -10.36 6.77
C LEU A 252 43.92 -9.63 7.76
N PRO A 253 44.11 -8.33 7.98
CA PRO A 253 43.16 -7.53 8.72
C PRO A 253 41.85 -7.36 7.92
N GLU A 254 40.73 -7.25 8.64
CA GLU A 254 39.38 -7.26 8.05
C GLU A 254 39.15 -6.17 7.00
N HIS A 255 39.61 -4.94 7.28
CA HIS A 255 39.50 -3.82 6.32
C HIS A 255 40.22 -4.09 4.99
N GLU A 256 41.31 -4.88 4.99
CA GLU A 256 41.98 -5.28 3.74
C GLU A 256 41.18 -6.32 2.96
N LEU A 257 40.47 -7.22 3.65
CA LEU A 257 39.58 -8.20 3.02
C LEU A 257 38.42 -7.47 2.33
N GLU A 258 37.81 -6.51 3.02
CA GLU A 258 36.74 -5.66 2.46
C GLU A 258 37.22 -4.85 1.26
N ALA A 259 38.37 -4.18 1.37
CA ALA A 259 38.91 -3.38 0.27
C ALA A 259 39.22 -4.25 -0.98
N ARG A 260 39.58 -5.52 -0.78
CA ARG A 260 39.75 -6.48 -1.90
C ARG A 260 38.40 -6.88 -2.50
N ALA A 261 37.39 -7.12 -1.68
CA ALA A 261 36.04 -7.41 -2.14
C ALA A 261 35.43 -6.23 -2.93
N GLU A 262 35.58 -5.01 -2.42
CA GLU A 262 35.13 -3.79 -3.10
C GLU A 262 35.83 -3.58 -4.45
N LYS A 263 37.14 -3.84 -4.53
CA LYS A 263 37.88 -3.80 -5.81
C LYS A 263 37.38 -4.82 -6.84
N ILE A 264 36.86 -5.96 -6.41
CA ILE A 264 36.27 -6.95 -7.31
C ILE A 264 34.92 -6.42 -7.82
N LEU A 265 34.08 -5.90 -6.93
CA LEU A 265 32.80 -5.29 -7.29
C LEU A 265 32.96 -4.14 -8.28
N LEU A 266 33.90 -3.22 -8.04
CA LEU A 266 34.18 -2.07 -8.93
C LEU A 266 34.66 -2.47 -10.32
N LYS A 267 35.19 -3.69 -10.48
CA LYS A 267 35.61 -4.26 -11.77
C LYS A 267 34.51 -5.05 -12.47
N GLY A 268 33.28 -5.05 -11.94
CA GLY A 268 32.17 -5.85 -12.46
C GLY A 268 32.28 -7.34 -12.11
N GLY A 269 33.06 -7.69 -11.08
CA GLY A 269 33.13 -9.06 -10.58
C GLY A 269 31.93 -9.43 -9.70
N PRO A 270 31.91 -10.68 -9.18
CA PRO A 270 30.84 -11.13 -8.30
C PRO A 270 30.78 -10.31 -7.01
N VAL A 271 29.62 -10.31 -6.38
CA VAL A 271 29.34 -9.58 -5.15
C VAL A 271 29.81 -10.38 -3.95
N ALA A 272 30.42 -9.70 -2.99
CA ALA A 272 30.70 -10.29 -1.69
C ALA A 272 29.39 -10.43 -0.89
N PRO A 273 29.10 -11.60 -0.29
CA PRO A 273 27.83 -11.87 0.37
C PRO A 273 27.43 -10.85 1.46
N ILE A 274 28.44 -10.28 2.12
CA ILE A 274 28.28 -9.29 3.19
C ILE A 274 27.60 -7.98 2.75
N PHE A 275 27.59 -7.68 1.44
CA PHE A 275 26.98 -6.44 0.94
C PHE A 275 25.44 -6.51 0.83
N GLY A 276 24.84 -7.70 0.96
CA GLY A 276 23.39 -7.87 0.86
C GLY A 276 22.82 -7.55 -0.52
N LYS A 277 23.64 -7.64 -1.57
CA LYS A 277 23.24 -7.39 -2.96
C LYS A 277 23.29 -8.69 -3.76
N GLN A 278 22.34 -8.82 -4.68
CA GLN A 278 22.23 -9.96 -5.59
C GLN A 278 22.15 -9.49 -7.03
N ILE A 279 22.48 -10.39 -7.96
CA ILE A 279 22.22 -10.18 -9.39
C ILE A 279 20.72 -10.45 -9.59
N LEU A 280 20.02 -9.46 -10.14
CA LEU A 280 18.66 -9.61 -10.60
C LEU A 280 18.64 -9.68 -12.13
N TYR A 281 17.62 -10.32 -12.65
CA TYR A 281 17.32 -10.39 -14.08
C TYR A 281 16.03 -9.63 -14.36
N ASP A 282 15.96 -8.90 -15.47
CA ASP A 282 14.75 -8.25 -15.91
C ASP A 282 13.73 -9.31 -16.37
N GLY A 283 12.53 -9.32 -15.78
CA GLY A 283 11.45 -10.25 -16.16
C GLY A 283 11.03 -10.14 -17.63
N ARG A 284 11.23 -8.98 -18.26
CA ARG A 284 10.80 -8.74 -19.64
C ARG A 284 11.80 -9.18 -20.70
N THR A 285 13.09 -9.01 -20.42
CA THR A 285 14.17 -9.31 -21.37
C THR A 285 14.92 -10.59 -21.03
N GLY A 286 14.91 -11.00 -19.76
CA GLY A 286 15.75 -12.07 -19.22
C GLY A 286 17.22 -11.69 -19.01
N GLU A 287 17.60 -10.44 -19.31
CA GLU A 287 18.97 -9.96 -19.16
C GLU A 287 19.27 -9.57 -17.70
N PRO A 288 20.50 -9.80 -17.20
CA PRO A 288 20.89 -9.34 -15.87
C PRO A 288 21.01 -7.81 -15.85
N PHE A 289 20.68 -7.18 -14.72
CA PHE A 289 20.94 -5.76 -14.52
C PHE A 289 22.46 -5.48 -14.46
N ASP A 290 22.87 -4.29 -14.92
CA ASP A 290 24.27 -3.86 -14.99
C ASP A 290 24.99 -3.88 -13.64
N GLN A 291 24.26 -3.61 -12.55
CA GLN A 291 24.78 -3.55 -11.20
C GLN A 291 23.96 -4.43 -10.26
N PRO A 292 24.61 -5.04 -9.26
CA PRO A 292 23.92 -5.84 -8.27
C PRO A 292 23.05 -4.95 -7.36
N ILE A 293 21.88 -5.47 -7.04
CA ILE A 293 20.80 -4.74 -6.37
C ILE A 293 20.61 -5.31 -4.96
N THR A 294 20.35 -4.44 -3.98
CA THR A 294 20.00 -4.88 -2.63
C THR A 294 18.63 -5.57 -2.66
N VAL A 295 18.59 -6.83 -2.25
CA VAL A 295 17.38 -7.64 -2.15
C VAL A 295 17.27 -8.17 -0.72
N GLY A 296 16.05 -8.23 -0.21
CA GLY A 296 15.82 -8.70 1.15
C GLY A 296 14.35 -8.63 1.55
N TYR A 297 14.09 -8.94 2.82
CA TYR A 297 12.74 -8.91 3.36
C TYR A 297 12.56 -7.68 4.25
N ILE A 298 11.55 -6.88 3.93
CA ILE A 298 11.18 -5.69 4.68
C ILE A 298 9.70 -5.75 5.08
N TYR A 299 9.39 -5.29 6.28
CA TYR A 299 8.01 -5.21 6.76
C TYR A 299 7.29 -3.97 6.22
N MET A 300 6.23 -4.20 5.45
CA MET A 300 5.40 -3.17 4.82
C MET A 300 3.95 -3.23 5.31
N MET A 301 3.37 -2.07 5.59
CA MET A 301 2.01 -1.90 6.08
C MET A 301 1.14 -1.19 5.05
N LYS A 302 -0.12 -1.62 4.94
CA LYS A 302 -1.17 -0.87 4.23
C LYS A 302 -1.76 0.19 5.15
N LEU A 303 -1.75 1.44 4.70
CA LEU A 303 -2.37 2.53 5.47
C LEU A 303 -3.86 2.65 5.17
N ILE A 304 -4.61 3.23 6.10
CA ILE A 304 -6.03 3.58 5.94
C ILE A 304 -6.29 4.63 4.83
N HIS A 305 -5.25 5.17 4.21
CA HIS A 305 -5.33 6.15 3.15
C HIS A 305 -5.54 5.45 1.81
N LEU A 306 -6.79 5.04 1.54
CA LEU A 306 -7.18 4.35 0.32
C LEU A 306 -7.61 5.34 -0.76
N VAL A 307 -7.39 4.98 -2.02
CA VAL A 307 -7.77 5.85 -3.15
C VAL A 307 -9.29 5.94 -3.32
N GLU A 308 -10.00 4.83 -3.11
CA GLU A 308 -11.46 4.72 -3.24
C GLU A 308 -12.18 5.72 -2.32
N ASP A 309 -11.59 5.99 -1.15
CA ASP A 309 -12.13 6.95 -0.18
C ASP A 309 -11.92 8.42 -0.61
N LYS A 310 -10.92 8.68 -1.47
CA LYS A 310 -10.48 10.04 -1.83
C LYS A 310 -11.00 10.53 -3.17
N ILE A 311 -11.34 9.64 -4.10
CA ILE A 311 -11.91 10.04 -5.39
C ILE A 311 -13.29 10.66 -5.14
N HIS A 312 -13.46 11.88 -5.65
CA HIS A 312 -14.70 12.63 -5.61
C HIS A 312 -14.82 13.46 -6.88
N ALA A 313 -15.99 13.40 -7.50
CA ALA A 313 -16.31 14.18 -8.69
C ALA A 313 -17.74 14.71 -8.56
N ARG A 314 -17.96 15.91 -9.09
CA ARG A 314 -19.25 16.61 -9.07
C ARG A 314 -19.48 17.23 -10.44
N SER A 315 -20.68 16.98 -11.00
CA SER A 315 -21.22 17.76 -12.12
C SER A 315 -22.09 18.90 -11.57
N THR A 316 -23.26 18.57 -11.04
CA THR A 316 -24.17 19.47 -10.31
C THR A 316 -24.47 18.88 -8.93
N GLY A 317 -24.96 19.70 -8.01
CA GLY A 317 -25.18 19.26 -6.64
C GLY A 317 -25.85 20.34 -5.79
N PRO A 318 -25.95 20.13 -4.46
CA PRO A 318 -26.57 21.09 -3.58
C PRO A 318 -25.73 22.37 -3.43
N TYR A 319 -26.43 23.43 -3.06
CA TYR A 319 -25.91 24.79 -2.90
C TYR A 319 -26.25 25.32 -1.50
N SER A 320 -25.43 26.25 -1.01
CA SER A 320 -25.66 26.99 0.22
C SER A 320 -26.89 27.89 0.08
N LEU A 321 -27.73 27.94 1.10
CA LEU A 321 -28.93 28.80 1.11
C LEU A 321 -28.56 30.30 1.07
N ILE A 322 -27.45 30.67 1.70
CA ILE A 322 -27.04 32.07 1.87
C ILE A 322 -26.23 32.53 0.65
N THR A 323 -25.13 31.84 0.36
CA THR A 323 -24.17 32.28 -0.67
C THR A 323 -24.50 31.77 -2.06
N GLN A 324 -25.44 30.84 -2.20
CA GLN A 324 -25.75 30.16 -3.47
C GLN A 324 -24.58 29.40 -4.11
N GLN A 325 -23.46 29.27 -3.40
CA GLN A 325 -22.28 28.52 -3.83
C GLN A 325 -22.43 27.01 -3.58
N PRO A 326 -21.75 26.16 -4.37
CA PRO A 326 -21.63 24.73 -4.10
C PRO A 326 -21.30 24.42 -2.64
N LEU A 327 -22.01 23.48 -2.01
CA LEU A 327 -21.62 22.99 -0.68
C LEU A 327 -20.21 22.37 -0.69
N GLY A 328 -19.57 22.25 0.46
CA GLY A 328 -18.26 21.61 0.62
C GLY A 328 -18.37 20.14 1.08
N GLY A 329 -17.36 19.35 0.74
CA GLY A 329 -17.18 17.99 1.27
C GLY A 329 -17.86 16.88 0.47
N LYS A 330 -17.19 15.71 0.42
CA LYS A 330 -17.63 14.53 -0.35
C LYS A 330 -19.02 14.04 0.06
N ALA A 331 -19.30 14.01 1.37
CA ALA A 331 -20.58 13.53 1.91
C ALA A 331 -21.80 14.34 1.43
N GLN A 332 -21.59 15.59 0.99
CA GLN A 332 -22.64 16.49 0.54
C GLN A 332 -22.63 16.69 -0.99
N PHE A 333 -21.90 15.87 -1.75
CA PHE A 333 -21.64 16.14 -3.17
C PHE A 333 -21.06 17.54 -3.41
N GLY A 334 -20.12 17.91 -2.55
CA GLY A 334 -19.56 19.26 -2.54
C GLY A 334 -18.68 19.58 -3.75
N GLY A 335 -18.55 20.87 -4.06
CA GLY A 335 -17.59 21.36 -5.04
C GLY A 335 -16.17 21.44 -4.48
N GLN A 336 -15.18 21.47 -5.37
CA GLN A 336 -13.81 21.79 -4.99
C GLN A 336 -13.70 23.30 -4.76
N ARG A 337 -13.01 23.70 -3.70
CA ARG A 337 -12.73 25.12 -3.46
C ARG A 337 -11.72 25.61 -4.49
N PHE A 338 -12.10 26.64 -5.24
CA PHE A 338 -11.18 27.43 -6.05
C PHE A 338 -10.79 28.65 -5.23
N GLY A 339 -9.55 28.67 -4.74
CA GLY A 339 -9.05 29.70 -3.85
C GLY A 339 -8.44 30.88 -4.59
N GLU A 340 -8.03 31.89 -3.82
CA GLU A 340 -7.39 33.09 -4.34
C GLU A 340 -6.07 32.78 -5.07
N MET A 341 -5.29 31.81 -4.58
CA MET A 341 -4.05 31.40 -5.24
C MET A 341 -4.31 30.76 -6.62
N GLU A 342 -5.40 29.99 -6.76
CA GLU A 342 -5.78 29.43 -8.06
C GLU A 342 -6.36 30.50 -9.01
N VAL A 343 -7.03 31.53 -8.48
CA VAL A 343 -7.45 32.71 -9.26
C VAL A 343 -6.24 33.41 -9.86
N TRP A 344 -5.24 33.74 -9.02
CA TRP A 344 -4.00 34.39 -9.49
C TRP A 344 -3.27 33.55 -10.55
N ALA A 345 -3.31 32.23 -10.42
CA ALA A 345 -2.73 31.34 -11.43
C ALA A 345 -3.43 31.56 -12.79
N LEU A 346 -4.76 31.58 -12.86
CA LEU A 346 -5.49 31.82 -14.11
C LEU A 346 -5.32 33.24 -14.65
N GLU A 347 -5.24 34.24 -13.78
CA GLU A 347 -4.95 35.62 -14.16
C GLU A 347 -3.57 35.73 -14.82
N ALA A 348 -2.55 35.07 -14.27
CA ALA A 348 -1.21 35.04 -14.85
C ALA A 348 -1.15 34.39 -16.24
N TYR A 349 -2.02 33.40 -16.50
CA TYR A 349 -2.18 32.79 -17.82
C TYR A 349 -3.01 33.64 -18.80
N GLY A 350 -3.63 34.74 -18.35
CA GLY A 350 -4.56 35.53 -19.16
C GLY A 350 -5.85 34.77 -19.51
N ALA A 351 -6.22 33.75 -18.72
CA ALA A 351 -7.34 32.86 -18.98
C ALA A 351 -8.70 33.49 -18.56
N ALA A 352 -9.01 34.66 -19.11
CA ALA A 352 -10.13 35.50 -18.69
C ALA A 352 -11.50 34.78 -18.72
N HIS A 353 -11.80 34.06 -19.81
CA HIS A 353 -13.08 33.34 -19.94
C HIS A 353 -13.19 32.14 -18.98
N VAL A 354 -12.09 31.41 -18.76
CA VAL A 354 -12.07 30.27 -17.83
C VAL A 354 -12.27 30.76 -16.40
N LEU A 355 -11.58 31.84 -16.04
CA LEU A 355 -11.73 32.46 -14.71
C LEU A 355 -13.16 32.98 -14.50
N GLN A 356 -13.71 33.70 -15.49
CA GLN A 356 -15.09 34.17 -15.44
C GLN A 356 -16.06 33.01 -15.24
N GLU A 357 -15.88 31.89 -15.97
CA GLU A 357 -16.75 30.71 -15.87
C GLU A 357 -16.74 30.10 -14.47
N ILE A 358 -15.54 29.95 -13.88
CA ILE A 358 -15.36 29.41 -12.53
C ILE A 358 -16.00 30.31 -11.46
N LEU A 359 -15.85 31.63 -11.59
CA LEU A 359 -16.37 32.60 -10.63
C LEU A 359 -17.89 32.81 -10.75
N THR A 360 -18.51 32.46 -11.89
CA THR A 360 -19.93 32.75 -12.16
C THR A 360 -20.75 31.47 -12.33
N VAL A 361 -20.86 30.97 -13.57
CA VAL A 361 -21.79 29.90 -13.96
C VAL A 361 -21.46 28.55 -13.32
N LYS A 362 -20.23 28.33 -12.83
CA LYS A 362 -19.85 27.14 -12.05
C LYS A 362 -20.06 27.29 -10.54
N SER A 363 -20.42 28.48 -10.06
CA SER A 363 -20.56 28.82 -8.64
C SER A 363 -21.94 29.40 -8.31
N ASP A 364 -22.05 30.73 -8.20
CA ASP A 364 -23.17 31.45 -7.59
C ASP A 364 -24.03 32.24 -8.59
N ASP A 365 -23.70 32.26 -9.89
CA ASP A 365 -24.62 32.77 -10.91
C ASP A 365 -25.78 31.79 -11.10
N VAL A 366 -26.85 31.99 -10.34
CA VAL A 366 -28.03 31.12 -10.30
C VAL A 366 -28.72 31.05 -11.67
N VAL A 367 -28.77 32.16 -12.41
CA VAL A 367 -29.45 32.21 -13.71
C VAL A 367 -28.54 31.63 -14.78
N GLY A 368 -27.27 32.02 -14.79
CA GLY A 368 -26.29 31.55 -15.75
C GLY A 368 -26.08 30.04 -15.66
N ARG A 369 -25.95 29.47 -14.45
CA ARG A 369 -25.72 28.02 -14.30
C ARG A 369 -26.86 27.16 -14.87
N VAL A 370 -28.12 27.60 -14.73
CA VAL A 370 -29.29 26.87 -15.27
C VAL A 370 -29.28 26.93 -16.79
N LYS A 371 -29.06 28.12 -17.36
CA LYS A 371 -28.96 28.29 -18.82
C LYS A 371 -27.79 27.51 -19.41
N THR A 372 -26.63 27.52 -18.75
CA THR A 372 -25.45 26.76 -19.17
C THR A 372 -25.73 25.27 -19.15
N TYR A 373 -26.36 24.74 -18.09
CA TYR A 373 -26.73 23.33 -18.04
C TYR A 373 -27.72 22.96 -19.17
N GLU A 374 -28.74 23.78 -19.38
CA GLU A 374 -29.70 23.59 -20.47
C GLU A 374 -29.03 23.62 -21.85
N SER A 375 -28.10 24.54 -22.06
CA SER A 375 -27.34 24.67 -23.31
C SER A 375 -26.46 23.43 -23.53
N ILE A 376 -25.73 22.96 -22.51
CA ILE A 376 -24.91 21.75 -22.59
C ILE A 376 -25.75 20.52 -22.94
N VAL A 377 -26.96 20.40 -22.38
CA VAL A 377 -27.87 19.27 -22.67
C VAL A 377 -28.44 19.34 -24.09
N LYS A 378 -28.67 20.55 -24.62
CA LYS A 378 -29.19 20.77 -25.98
C LYS A 378 -28.13 20.61 -27.08
N GLY A 379 -26.84 20.71 -26.73
CA GLY A 379 -25.73 20.78 -27.67
C GLY A 379 -25.59 22.17 -28.27
#